data_AF-A0A6J8AKY0-F1
#
_entry.id   AF-A0A6J8AKY0-F1
#
_cell.length_a   1.000
_cell.length_b   1.000
_cell.length_c   1.000
_cell.angle_alpha   90.00
_cell.angle_beta   90.00
_cell.angle_gamma   90.00
#
_symmetry.space_group_name_H-M   'P 1'
#
loop_
_entity.id
_entity.type
_entity.pdbx_description
1 polymer ?
#
loop_
_entity_poly.entity_id
_entity_poly.type
_entity_poly.pdbx_seq_one_letter_code
_entity_poly.pdbx_strand_id
1 'polypeptide(L)'
;MRPLAKKVKSNENLLKIGMWNIEGLTSEKANDPHFQNIVSKLSIASFVETWIGNESIQDISIPNFDLVHTSSRKKHKKARRYSGGINIFAKGSISKGVKSLTNSRPDILWIKLDHMFFRTSRDVFVAVVYISPEYSSHNNNDIESIYSILLSEVEKYSSKGDIIIQGDFNAYTNTQLDFIEFDNLIMLLNM
;
A
#
# COMPACT_ATOMS: atom_id res chain seq x y z
N MET A 1 36.66 -24.20 -1.35
CA MET A 1 36.50 -22.76 -1.02
C MET A 1 35.53 -22.14 -2.01
N ARG A 2 34.35 -21.70 -1.57
CA ARG A 2 33.46 -20.87 -2.41
C ARG A 2 34.03 -19.45 -2.45
N PRO A 3 34.06 -18.76 -3.60
CA PRO A 3 34.50 -17.38 -3.62
C PRO A 3 33.52 -16.55 -2.78
N LEU A 4 34.05 -15.81 -1.81
CA LEU A 4 33.30 -14.76 -1.12
C LEU A 4 32.90 -13.72 -2.17
N ALA A 5 31.60 -13.61 -2.43
CA ALA A 5 31.06 -12.58 -3.31
C ALA A 5 31.57 -11.22 -2.83
N LYS A 6 32.30 -10.52 -3.71
CA LYS A 6 32.71 -9.13 -3.46
C LYS A 6 31.45 -8.33 -3.18
N LYS A 7 31.34 -7.79 -1.97
CA LYS A 7 30.31 -6.82 -1.59
C LYS A 7 30.46 -5.62 -2.52
N VAL A 8 29.59 -5.53 -3.53
CA VAL A 8 29.46 -4.31 -4.33
C VAL A 8 28.97 -3.24 -3.36
N LYS A 9 29.84 -2.27 -3.03
CA LYS A 9 29.41 -1.04 -2.37
C LYS A 9 28.66 -0.23 -3.44
N SER A 10 27.37 -0.49 -3.60
CA SER A 10 26.55 0.39 -4.42
C SER A 10 26.18 1.61 -3.58
N ASN A 11 26.60 2.79 -4.04
CA ASN A 11 25.96 4.07 -3.66
C ASN A 11 24.60 4.16 -4.38
N GLU A 12 23.80 3.10 -4.31
CA GLU A 12 22.48 3.08 -4.91
C GLU A 12 21.52 3.81 -3.98
N ASN A 13 20.89 4.85 -4.52
CA ASN A 13 19.71 5.45 -3.90
C ASN A 13 18.61 4.38 -3.87
N LEU A 14 18.60 3.58 -2.80
CA LEU A 14 17.58 2.58 -2.53
C LEU A 14 16.22 3.25 -2.44
N LEU A 15 15.28 2.80 -3.28
CA LEU A 15 13.89 3.21 -3.16
C LEU A 15 13.28 2.54 -1.92
N LYS A 16 12.93 3.34 -0.91
CA LYS A 16 12.32 2.84 0.33
C LYS A 16 10.81 3.08 0.26
N ILE A 17 10.04 2.01 0.25
CA ILE A 17 8.58 2.05 0.26
C ILE A 17 8.12 1.57 1.63
N GLY A 18 7.25 2.32 2.30
CA GLY A 18 6.74 1.96 3.61
C GLY A 18 5.25 2.22 3.73
N MET A 19 4.58 1.39 4.52
CA MET A 19 3.18 1.52 4.88
C MET A 19 3.03 1.58 6.40
N TRP A 20 2.15 2.45 6.87
CA TRP A 20 1.85 2.60 8.29
C TRP A 20 0.35 2.81 8.50
N ASN A 21 -0.29 1.92 9.26
CA ASN A 21 -1.57 2.23 9.90
C ASN A 21 -1.36 3.34 10.93
N ILE A 22 -1.79 4.55 10.58
CA ILE A 22 -1.41 5.76 11.31
C ILE A 22 -2.42 6.13 12.41
N GLU A 23 -3.59 5.46 12.47
CA GLU A 23 -4.69 5.79 13.38
C GLU A 23 -5.00 7.30 13.45
N GLY A 24 -5.42 7.85 12.30
CA GLY A 24 -5.76 9.24 12.12
C GLY A 24 -4.57 10.08 11.70
N LEU A 25 -4.66 10.70 10.53
CA LEU A 25 -3.69 11.67 10.05
C LEU A 25 -4.24 13.08 10.31
N THR A 26 -3.52 13.85 11.11
CA THR A 26 -3.84 15.26 11.39
C THR A 26 -2.62 16.14 11.13
N SER A 27 -2.83 17.46 11.04
CA SER A 27 -1.73 18.41 10.88
C SER A 27 -0.75 18.35 12.06
N GLU A 28 -1.24 18.13 13.28
CA GLU A 28 -0.39 17.96 14.46
C GLU A 28 0.50 16.72 14.32
N LYS A 29 -0.08 15.58 13.90
CA LYS A 29 0.69 14.34 13.68
C LYS A 29 1.70 14.48 12.53
N ALA A 30 1.33 15.16 11.44
CA ALA A 30 2.24 15.43 10.32
C ALA A 30 3.41 16.35 10.70
N ASN A 31 3.21 17.22 11.70
CA ASN A 31 4.23 18.12 12.24
C ASN A 31 5.04 17.53 13.39
N ASP A 32 4.71 16.33 13.87
CA ASP A 32 5.45 15.67 14.93
C ASP A 32 6.88 15.30 14.48
N PRO A 33 7.93 15.65 15.25
CA PRO A 33 9.31 15.37 14.85
C PRO A 33 9.63 13.87 14.71
N HIS A 34 9.00 13.01 15.52
CA HIS A 34 9.21 11.57 15.44
C HIS A 34 8.58 11.00 14.17
N PHE A 35 7.34 11.42 13.86
CA PHE A 35 6.68 11.12 12.59
C PHE A 35 7.56 11.54 11.40
N GLN A 36 8.02 12.79 11.37
CA GLN A 36 8.85 13.31 10.27
C GLN A 36 10.20 12.56 10.15
N ASN A 37 10.82 12.20 11.27
CA ASN A 37 12.05 11.41 11.27
C ASN A 37 11.85 10.00 10.68
N ILE A 38 10.69 9.38 10.89
CA ILE A 38 10.38 8.09 10.27
C ILE A 38 10.09 8.29 8.77
N VAL A 39 9.17 9.19 8.44
CA VAL A 39 8.68 9.38 7.07
C VAL A 39 9.78 9.90 6.13
N SER A 40 10.67 10.78 6.60
CA SER A 40 11.79 11.30 5.80
C SER A 40 12.76 10.23 5.30
N LYS A 41 12.80 9.06 5.95
CA LYS A 41 13.62 7.91 5.54
C LYS A 41 13.00 7.14 4.38
N LEU A 42 11.72 7.33 4.11
CA LEU A 42 11.01 6.68 3.00
C LEU A 42 11.17 7.50 1.72
N SER A 43 10.95 6.85 0.59
CA SER A 43 10.78 7.47 -0.73
C SER A 43 9.31 7.55 -1.11
N ILE A 44 8.54 6.53 -0.71
CA ILE A 44 7.08 6.46 -0.84
C ILE A 44 6.53 6.04 0.52
N ALA A 45 5.60 6.83 1.06
CA ALA A 45 4.96 6.61 2.34
C ALA A 45 3.46 6.42 2.12
N SER A 46 2.95 5.30 2.57
CA SER A 46 1.54 4.94 2.48
C SER A 46 0.92 4.91 3.88
N PHE A 47 -0.18 5.60 4.07
CA PHE A 47 -0.89 5.64 5.34
C PHE A 47 -2.28 5.04 5.18
N VAL A 48 -2.66 4.18 6.14
CA VAL A 48 -4.02 3.64 6.25
C VAL A 48 -4.65 4.06 7.58
N GLU A 49 -5.98 3.93 7.71
CA GLU A 49 -6.76 4.45 8.85
C GLU A 49 -6.56 5.96 9.06
N THR A 50 -6.48 6.73 7.99
CA THR A 50 -6.16 8.16 8.09
C THR A 50 -7.31 9.02 8.60
N TRP A 51 -8.55 8.53 8.52
CA TRP A 51 -9.76 9.18 9.03
C TRP A 51 -10.01 10.61 8.52
N ILE A 52 -9.39 10.95 7.39
CA ILE A 52 -9.48 12.24 6.71
C ILE A 52 -10.19 12.08 5.35
N GLY A 53 -10.93 13.11 4.95
CA GLY A 53 -11.63 13.14 3.67
C GLY A 53 -10.70 13.53 2.53
N ASN A 54 -11.07 13.14 1.31
CA ASN A 54 -10.35 13.53 0.08
C ASN A 54 -10.26 15.05 -0.12
N GLU A 55 -11.20 15.81 0.45
CA GLU A 55 -11.19 17.28 0.40
C GLU A 55 -10.20 17.90 1.39
N SER A 56 -10.03 17.30 2.57
CA SER A 56 -9.20 17.86 3.65
C SER A 56 -7.76 17.36 3.63
N ILE A 57 -7.46 16.25 2.96
CA ILE A 57 -6.09 15.73 2.86
C ILE A 57 -5.14 16.71 2.17
N GLN A 58 -5.66 17.56 1.28
CA GLN A 58 -4.88 18.57 0.58
C GLN A 58 -4.30 19.64 1.51
N ASP A 59 -4.88 19.80 2.70
CA ASP A 59 -4.40 20.73 3.72
C ASP A 59 -3.30 20.13 4.61
N ILE A 60 -3.03 18.82 4.50
CA ILE A 60 -1.97 18.14 5.23
C ILE A 60 -0.66 18.24 4.45
N SER A 61 0.32 18.94 5.01
CA SER A 61 1.67 19.03 4.46
C SER A 61 2.62 18.04 5.12
N ILE A 62 3.33 17.26 4.32
CA ILE A 62 4.45 16.41 4.76
C ILE A 62 5.72 16.92 4.06
N PRO A 63 6.74 17.39 4.82
CA PRO A 63 7.91 18.01 4.21
C PRO A 63 8.60 17.14 3.16
N ASN A 64 8.81 17.70 1.96
CA ASN A 64 9.43 17.06 0.79
C ASN A 64 8.61 15.93 0.14
N PHE A 65 7.34 15.75 0.50
CA PHE A 65 6.46 14.76 -0.10
C PHE A 65 5.27 15.42 -0.80
N ASP A 66 4.93 14.86 -1.96
CA ASP A 66 3.71 15.18 -2.70
C ASP A 66 2.67 14.09 -2.41
N LEU A 67 1.40 14.48 -2.22
CA LEU A 67 0.30 13.53 -2.22
C LEU A 67 0.09 13.01 -3.66
N VAL A 68 0.31 11.72 -3.88
CA VAL A 68 0.19 11.10 -5.21
C VAL A 68 -1.13 10.36 -5.39
N HIS A 69 -1.74 9.87 -4.31
CA HIS A 69 -3.03 9.18 -4.38
C HIS A 69 -3.75 9.21 -3.04
N THR A 70 -5.07 9.25 -3.07
CA THR A 70 -5.92 9.28 -1.87
C THR A 70 -7.24 8.59 -2.14
N SER A 71 -7.79 7.96 -1.11
CA SER A 71 -9.18 7.56 -1.09
C SER A 71 -9.74 7.57 0.33
N SER A 72 -10.94 8.11 0.45
CA SER A 72 -11.73 8.12 1.67
C SER A 72 -13.09 7.51 1.38
N ARG A 73 -13.58 6.67 2.29
CA ARG A 73 -14.97 6.19 2.25
C ARG A 73 -15.93 7.36 2.44
N LYS A 74 -17.19 7.20 2.05
CA LYS A 74 -18.23 8.20 2.34
C LYS A 74 -18.38 8.38 3.85
N LYS A 75 -18.26 9.61 4.33
CA LYS A 75 -18.49 9.93 5.75
C LYS A 75 -19.95 9.67 6.13
N HIS A 76 -20.16 8.91 7.19
CA HIS A 76 -21.50 8.73 7.73
C HIS A 76 -22.03 10.05 8.31
N LYS A 77 -23.31 10.37 8.08
CA LYS A 77 -23.90 11.68 8.45
C LYS A 77 -23.76 12.04 9.93
N LYS A 78 -23.72 11.04 10.81
CA LYS A 78 -23.57 11.21 12.27
C LYS A 78 -22.12 11.10 12.76
N ALA A 79 -21.16 10.77 11.88
CA ALA A 79 -19.78 10.56 12.28
C ALA A 79 -19.04 11.90 12.38
N ARG A 80 -18.22 12.05 13.42
CA ARG A 80 -17.35 13.24 13.59
C ARG A 80 -16.18 13.25 12.59
N ARG A 81 -15.63 12.06 12.31
CA ARG A 81 -14.50 11.82 11.40
C ARG A 81 -14.86 10.85 10.29
N TYR A 82 -13.99 10.72 9.29
CA TYR A 82 -14.09 9.64 8.30
C TYR A 82 -13.70 8.29 8.95
N SER A 83 -13.92 7.18 8.24
CA SER A 83 -13.58 5.83 8.68
C SER A 83 -12.69 5.17 7.63
N GLY A 84 -11.68 4.42 8.07
CA GLY A 84 -10.62 3.93 7.18
C GLY A 84 -9.84 5.09 6.56
N GLY A 85 -9.63 5.02 5.25
CA GLY A 85 -8.91 6.03 4.47
C GLY A 85 -7.49 5.59 4.16
N ILE A 86 -7.06 5.85 2.92
CA ILE A 86 -5.73 5.53 2.42
C ILE A 86 -5.14 6.77 1.75
N ASN A 87 -3.93 7.14 2.13
CA ASN A 87 -3.18 8.23 1.49
C ASN A 87 -1.79 7.72 1.10
N ILE A 88 -1.35 8.06 -0.12
CA ILE A 88 -0.03 7.69 -0.63
C ILE A 88 0.70 8.98 -0.97
N PHE A 89 1.87 9.12 -0.38
CA PHE A 89 2.79 10.23 -0.57
C PHE A 89 4.07 9.73 -1.22
N ALA A 90 4.66 10.51 -2.13
CA ALA A 90 5.97 10.23 -2.70
C ALA A 90 6.87 11.45 -2.52
N LYS A 91 8.18 11.24 -2.29
CA LYS A 91 9.13 12.34 -2.26
C LYS A 91 9.02 13.16 -3.55
N GLY A 92 9.03 14.50 -3.44
CA GLY A 92 8.90 15.38 -4.61
C GLY A 92 9.99 15.17 -5.66
N SER A 93 11.17 14.66 -5.25
CA SER A 93 12.24 14.27 -6.18
C SER A 93 11.90 13.08 -7.08
N ILE A 94 10.90 12.27 -6.72
CA ILE A 94 10.49 11.08 -7.48
C ILE A 94 9.02 11.07 -7.89
N SER A 95 8.20 12.02 -7.41
CA SER A 95 6.75 12.02 -7.61
C SER A 95 6.33 11.98 -9.09
N LYS A 96 7.11 12.59 -9.98
CA LYS A 96 6.91 12.52 -11.45
C LYS A 96 6.98 11.10 -12.03
N GLY A 97 7.70 10.19 -11.37
CA GLY A 97 7.78 8.78 -11.73
C GLY A 97 6.63 7.93 -11.17
N VAL A 98 5.81 8.49 -10.28
CA VAL A 98 4.74 7.78 -9.57
C VAL A 98 3.39 8.20 -10.15
N LYS A 99 2.63 7.25 -10.70
CA LYS A 99 1.33 7.50 -11.33
C LYS A 99 0.22 6.80 -10.53
N SER A 100 -0.77 7.55 -10.04
CA SER A 100 -1.98 6.96 -9.48
C SER A 100 -2.75 6.21 -10.55
N LEU A 101 -3.32 5.06 -10.19
CA LEU A 101 -4.19 4.28 -11.06
C LEU A 101 -5.63 4.38 -10.55
N THR A 102 -6.60 4.23 -11.46
CA THR A 102 -8.00 4.20 -11.06
C THR A 102 -8.26 3.00 -10.15
N ASN A 103 -8.81 3.26 -8.98
CA ASN A 103 -9.19 2.25 -8.01
C ASN A 103 -10.65 1.79 -8.22
N SER A 104 -10.88 0.49 -8.13
CA SER A 104 -12.24 -0.09 -8.14
C SER A 104 -12.97 0.14 -6.81
N ARG A 105 -12.20 0.18 -5.71
CA ARG A 105 -12.69 0.35 -4.34
C ARG A 105 -11.91 1.41 -3.57
N PRO A 106 -12.50 2.05 -2.56
CA PRO A 106 -11.78 2.99 -1.71
C PRO A 106 -10.72 2.34 -0.80
N ASP A 107 -10.78 1.01 -0.67
CA ASP A 107 -9.97 0.21 0.24
C ASP A 107 -8.69 -0.35 -0.39
N ILE A 108 -8.52 -0.15 -1.69
CA ILE A 108 -7.36 -0.60 -2.46
C ILE A 108 -6.93 0.56 -3.34
N LEU A 109 -5.73 1.08 -3.10
CA LEU A 109 -5.12 2.07 -3.96
C LEU A 109 -3.94 1.48 -4.70
N TRP A 110 -3.84 1.80 -5.99
CA TRP A 110 -2.73 1.39 -6.83
C TRP A 110 -1.95 2.59 -7.31
N ILE A 111 -0.63 2.50 -7.21
CA ILE A 111 0.30 3.39 -7.92
C ILE A 111 1.19 2.56 -8.85
N LYS A 112 1.60 3.19 -9.95
CA LYS A 112 2.59 2.65 -10.88
C LYS A 112 3.88 3.44 -10.76
N LEU A 113 4.99 2.74 -10.57
CA LEU A 113 6.34 3.26 -10.67
C LEU A 113 6.81 3.07 -12.11
N ASP A 114 7.06 4.18 -12.79
CA ASP A 114 7.42 4.20 -14.20
C ASP A 114 8.87 3.69 -14.42
N HIS A 115 9.01 2.60 -15.15
CA HIS A 115 10.31 1.96 -15.34
C HIS A 115 11.34 2.82 -16.04
N MET A 116 10.92 3.73 -16.93
CA MET A 116 11.82 4.66 -17.60
C MET A 116 12.36 5.70 -16.60
N PHE A 117 11.51 6.17 -15.69
CA PHE A 117 11.92 7.08 -14.62
C PHE A 117 12.85 6.40 -13.61
N PHE A 118 12.48 5.21 -13.13
CA PHE A 118 13.22 4.48 -12.09
C PHE A 118 14.34 3.59 -12.62
N ARG A 119 14.50 3.51 -13.94
CA ARG A 119 15.52 2.70 -14.64
C ARG A 119 15.46 1.22 -14.26
N THR A 120 14.25 0.69 -14.13
CA THR A 120 13.98 -0.73 -13.92
C THR A 120 13.67 -1.41 -15.26
N SER A 121 13.72 -2.74 -15.31
CA SER A 121 13.38 -3.50 -16.52
C SER A 121 11.88 -3.46 -16.84
N ARG A 122 11.04 -3.33 -15.82
CA ARG A 122 9.58 -3.34 -15.89
C ARG A 122 9.00 -2.30 -14.95
N ASP A 123 7.78 -1.87 -15.25
CA ASP A 123 7.01 -1.04 -14.31
C ASP A 123 6.81 -1.82 -13.01
N VAL A 124 6.72 -1.12 -11.88
CA VAL A 124 6.36 -1.73 -10.59
C VAL A 124 5.01 -1.17 -10.16
N PHE A 125 4.07 -2.05 -9.84
CA PHE A 125 2.74 -1.70 -9.37
C PHE A 125 2.68 -1.96 -7.86
N VAL A 126 2.32 -0.93 -7.11
CA VAL A 126 2.21 -1.00 -5.65
C VAL A 126 0.76 -0.87 -5.25
N ALA A 127 0.22 -1.92 -4.63
CA ALA A 127 -1.08 -1.92 -3.99
C ALA A 127 -0.93 -1.53 -2.52
N VAL A 128 -1.75 -0.57 -2.08
CA VAL A 128 -1.92 -0.22 -0.67
C VAL A 128 -3.35 -0.60 -0.28
N VAL A 129 -3.46 -1.55 0.65
CA VAL A 129 -4.72 -2.17 1.02
C VAL A 129 -5.08 -1.84 2.47
N TYR A 130 -6.35 -1.53 2.71
CA TYR A 130 -6.90 -1.48 4.05
C TYR A 130 -8.22 -2.28 4.09
N ILE A 131 -8.16 -3.47 4.67
CA ILE A 131 -9.34 -4.30 4.91
C ILE A 131 -9.84 -3.99 6.31
N SER A 132 -11.11 -3.59 6.44
CA SER A 132 -11.67 -3.35 7.77
C SER A 132 -11.85 -4.66 8.54
N PRO A 133 -11.82 -4.62 9.89
CA PRO A 133 -12.11 -5.78 10.71
C PRO A 133 -13.44 -6.45 10.32
N GLU A 134 -13.50 -7.77 10.43
CA GLU A 134 -14.66 -8.60 10.03
C GLU A 134 -15.99 -8.08 10.61
N TYR A 135 -15.99 -7.69 11.88
CA TYR A 135 -17.17 -7.19 12.59
C TYR A 135 -17.56 -5.75 12.24
N SER A 136 -16.82 -5.09 11.35
CA SER A 136 -17.19 -3.75 10.90
C SER A 136 -18.47 -3.80 10.08
N SER A 137 -19.37 -2.84 10.28
CA SER A 137 -20.63 -2.74 9.52
C SER A 137 -20.42 -2.53 8.01
N HIS A 138 -19.17 -2.31 7.58
CA HIS A 138 -18.78 -2.09 6.20
C HIS A 138 -18.66 -3.40 5.42
N ASN A 139 -18.16 -4.48 6.05
CA ASN A 139 -17.96 -5.76 5.38
C ASN A 139 -19.28 -6.52 5.13
N ASN A 140 -20.33 -6.21 5.90
CA ASN A 140 -21.61 -6.93 5.83
C ASN A 140 -22.47 -6.61 4.59
N ASN A 141 -22.11 -5.58 3.81
CA ASN A 141 -22.92 -5.11 2.67
C ASN A 141 -22.25 -5.34 1.31
N ASP A 142 -21.06 -5.93 1.27
CA ASP A 142 -20.32 -6.14 0.03
C ASP A 142 -20.71 -7.49 -0.60
N ILE A 143 -21.26 -7.45 -1.82
CA ILE A 143 -21.64 -8.64 -2.61
C ILE A 143 -20.39 -9.43 -3.04
N GLU A 144 -19.29 -8.72 -3.28
CA GLU A 144 -18.01 -9.28 -3.69
C GLU A 144 -16.97 -9.07 -2.59
N SER A 145 -16.26 -10.14 -2.25
CA SER A 145 -15.18 -10.08 -1.27
C SER A 145 -14.06 -9.17 -1.76
N ILE A 146 -13.59 -8.27 -0.89
CA ILE A 146 -12.43 -7.42 -1.15
C ILE A 146 -11.19 -8.23 -1.57
N TYR A 147 -11.06 -9.47 -1.08
CA TYR A 147 -9.99 -10.39 -1.48
C TYR A 147 -10.10 -10.82 -2.94
N SER A 148 -11.32 -11.09 -3.44
CA SER A 148 -11.56 -11.44 -4.84
C SER A 148 -11.21 -10.28 -5.77
N ILE A 149 -11.59 -9.06 -5.39
CA ILE A 149 -11.25 -7.84 -6.11
C ILE A 149 -9.73 -7.65 -6.15
N LEU A 150 -9.06 -7.76 -5.00
CA LEU A 150 -7.60 -7.62 -4.92
C LEU A 150 -6.91 -8.67 -5.80
N LEU A 151 -7.36 -9.93 -5.79
CA LEU A 151 -6.79 -11.00 -6.59
C LEU A 151 -6.93 -10.73 -8.09
N SER A 152 -8.11 -10.30 -8.53
CA SER A 152 -8.34 -9.93 -9.93
C SER A 152 -7.46 -8.74 -10.37
N GLU A 153 -7.28 -7.75 -9.50
CA GLU A 153 -6.38 -6.61 -9.79
C GLU A 153 -4.91 -7.04 -9.84
N VAL A 154 -4.47 -7.94 -8.95
CA VAL A 154 -3.13 -8.52 -8.97
C VAL A 154 -2.88 -9.28 -10.28
N GLU A 155 -3.82 -10.12 -10.72
CA GLU A 155 -3.74 -10.83 -12.00
C GLU A 155 -3.62 -9.85 -13.18
N LYS A 156 -4.44 -8.79 -13.17
CA LYS A 156 -4.41 -7.73 -14.20
C LYS A 156 -3.06 -7.02 -14.27
N TYR A 157 -2.43 -6.72 -13.14
CA TYR A 157 -1.20 -5.92 -13.10
C TYR A 157 0.08 -6.78 -13.20
N SER A 158 0.06 -8.04 -12.78
CA SER A 158 1.22 -8.95 -12.85
C SER A 158 1.68 -9.21 -14.30
N SER A 159 0.73 -9.22 -15.24
CA SER A 159 1.02 -9.29 -16.68
C SER A 159 1.76 -8.06 -17.22
N LYS A 160 1.72 -6.92 -16.51
CA LYS A 160 2.24 -5.61 -16.97
C LYS A 160 3.53 -5.20 -16.28
N GLY A 161 3.77 -5.67 -15.06
CA GLY A 161 4.94 -5.30 -14.27
C GLY A 161 5.11 -6.17 -13.04
N ASP A 162 6.07 -5.79 -12.21
CA ASP A 162 6.30 -6.44 -10.92
C ASP A 162 5.32 -5.86 -9.89
N ILE A 163 4.92 -6.67 -8.91
CA ILE A 163 3.89 -6.30 -7.93
C ILE A 163 4.50 -6.17 -6.54
N ILE A 164 4.10 -5.12 -5.82
CA ILE A 164 4.25 -4.99 -4.37
C ILE A 164 2.86 -4.84 -3.79
N ILE A 165 2.51 -5.68 -2.82
CA ILE A 165 1.28 -5.53 -2.04
C ILE A 165 1.67 -5.23 -0.61
N GLN A 166 1.11 -4.16 -0.05
CA GLN A 166 1.29 -3.77 1.35
C GLN A 166 -0.03 -3.24 1.89
N GLY A 167 -0.23 -3.32 3.19
CA GLY A 167 -1.47 -2.85 3.78
C GLY A 167 -1.71 -3.39 5.17
N ASP A 168 -2.83 -2.95 5.74
CA ASP A 168 -3.43 -3.59 6.90
C ASP A 168 -4.59 -4.45 6.40
N PHE A 169 -4.37 -5.76 6.41
CA PHE A 169 -5.34 -6.74 5.91
C PHE A 169 -6.34 -7.17 6.97
N ASN A 170 -6.15 -6.79 8.25
CA ASN A 170 -6.94 -7.30 9.38
C ASN A 170 -7.23 -8.82 9.30
N ALA A 171 -6.28 -9.59 8.73
CA ALA A 171 -6.42 -10.99 8.41
C ALA A 171 -5.72 -11.83 9.49
N TYR A 172 -6.37 -11.99 10.63
CA TYR A 172 -5.86 -12.85 11.70
C TYR A 172 -5.91 -14.32 11.25
N THR A 173 -4.77 -14.91 10.92
CA THR A 173 -4.67 -16.33 10.52
C THR A 173 -4.41 -17.27 11.70
N ASN A 174 -4.46 -16.79 12.95
CA ASN A 174 -4.00 -17.49 14.16
C ASN A 174 -4.63 -18.88 14.42
N THR A 175 -5.72 -19.22 13.73
CA THR A 175 -6.40 -20.52 13.87
C THR A 175 -6.37 -21.37 12.60
N GLN A 176 -5.77 -20.87 11.51
CA GLN A 176 -5.68 -21.57 10.24
C GLN A 176 -4.22 -21.94 9.93
N LEU A 177 -4.03 -23.04 9.21
CA LEU A 177 -2.72 -23.42 8.71
C LEU A 177 -2.24 -22.35 7.73
N ASP A 178 -0.98 -21.93 7.86
CA ASP A 178 -0.31 -20.98 6.96
C ASP A 178 0.26 -21.65 5.70
N PHE A 179 -0.10 -22.90 5.48
CA PHE A 179 0.22 -23.71 4.31
C PHE A 179 -1.03 -24.43 3.81
N ILE A 180 -1.04 -24.77 2.52
CA ILE A 180 -2.07 -25.63 1.95
C ILE A 180 -1.73 -27.07 2.36
N GLU A 181 -2.59 -27.67 3.17
CA GLU A 181 -2.49 -29.10 3.45
C GLU A 181 -2.57 -29.85 2.11
N PHE A 182 -1.61 -30.72 1.83
CA PHE A 182 -1.47 -31.49 0.58
C PHE A 182 -0.92 -30.76 -0.67
N ASP A 183 -0.33 -29.58 -0.55
CA ASP A 183 0.27 -28.85 -1.71
C ASP A 183 1.36 -29.68 -2.45
N ASN A 184 2.01 -30.62 -1.76
CA ASN A 184 3.04 -31.50 -2.33
C ASN A 184 2.50 -32.75 -3.06
N LEU A 185 1.20 -33.08 -2.95
CA LEU A 185 0.66 -34.32 -3.55
C LEU A 185 0.50 -34.26 -5.06
N ILE A 186 0.49 -33.06 -5.65
CA ILE A 186 0.45 -32.90 -7.12
C ILE A 186 1.78 -33.29 -7.76
N MET A 187 2.92 -33.22 -7.03
CA MET A 187 4.21 -33.67 -7.57
C MET A 187 4.38 -35.20 -7.58
N LEU A 188 3.57 -35.96 -6.83
CA LEU A 188 3.64 -37.42 -6.78
C LEU A 188 2.69 -38.13 -7.75
N LEU A 189 1.82 -37.40 -8.44
CA LEU A 189 0.92 -37.96 -9.46
C LEU A 189 1.46 -37.83 -10.90
N ASN A 190 2.67 -37.27 -11.06
CA ASN A 190 3.39 -37.15 -12.33
C ASN A 190 4.77 -37.86 -12.33
N MET A 191 5.00 -38.78 -11.39
CA MET A 191 6.13 -39.74 -11.38
C MET A 191 5.61 -41.16 -11.58
#